data_AF-A0A7X9GUM4-F1
#
_entry.id   AF-A0A7X9GUM4-F1
#
_cell.length_a   1.000
_cell.length_b   1.000
_cell.length_c   1.000
_cell.angle_alpha   90.00
_cell.angle_beta   90.00
_cell.angle_gamma   90.00
#
_symmetry.space_group_name_H-M   'P 1'
#
loop_
_entity.id
_entity.type
_entity.pdbx_description
1 polymer ?
#
loop_
_entity_poly.entity_id
_entity_poly.type
_entity_poly.pdbx_seq_one_letter_code
_entity_poly.pdbx_strand_id
1 'polypeptide(L)'
;MTVHTVEQVRHALITPDPAARPMMRWWWFGPDMDRGEIDRELRAMADAGLGGAEVALVYPLRPGAPHYLSPEVLAHLRHAAERARELGLRLDVTLGSGWSYGGAHIGAEHAARRLRWERRDLGPEALDWELTASWPGDELVSVHLAEGLPPSGWHRLPVEGYRLRIPAGRGPRTVLLAWSEVTGQQVKRSAAGAEGPVVDHLSAAAVRHHLDTVGGAILGAVPAELLGSVFSDSLEVYEAGWTRDLPERFRSRRGYELLDVLHLLEVGAPEAAQVREDYGRTLSELVEEGFVATCRAWAEEHGVRFRLQGYGQPPITLGAQRGAHLIEGEGAGWTALTQSRWASSAAHLDRREVVSSEVWTWVHSPSFRAAPLDLLGEAHEHLLLGITHFVGHGWPYTAPDAPGLGWTFYAAGALDDRNAWWPAMPELTAHLTRLCAALRLGAPGAEVALYLPYADVRAARGRGHDLWAACRAHIGEQLPAAIRRAGYDLDLLDDDALAALDPAAYPVVVLPRVSRLPAETRRWLDRVRAAGGSVLAVDSPAYPDGQQLSLPEESGDDARLRDHATLAMVGARGGSDAEGEEGADGEGADG
;
A
#
# COMPACT_ATOMS: atom_id res chain seq x y z
N MET A 1 27.48 8.73 -4.70
CA MET A 1 26.73 8.36 -5.92
C MET A 1 27.60 7.45 -6.74
N THR A 2 27.09 6.30 -7.19
CA THR A 2 27.82 5.45 -8.13
C THR A 2 27.77 6.12 -9.50
N VAL A 3 28.88 6.73 -9.90
CA VAL A 3 28.99 7.35 -11.22
C VAL A 3 29.31 6.24 -12.21
N HIS A 4 28.39 6.00 -13.15
CA HIS A 4 28.61 5.05 -14.23
C HIS A 4 29.29 5.75 -15.41
N THR A 5 30.31 5.11 -15.97
CA THR A 5 30.89 5.49 -17.25
C THR A 5 29.94 5.14 -18.40
N VAL A 6 30.11 5.81 -19.55
CA VAL A 6 29.34 5.49 -20.77
C VAL A 6 29.44 4.01 -21.14
N GLU A 7 30.62 3.40 -20.97
CA GLU A 7 30.82 1.98 -21.28
C GLU A 7 30.10 1.06 -20.30
N GLN A 8 30.02 1.41 -19.00
CA GLN A 8 29.23 0.66 -18.02
C GLN A 8 27.73 0.72 -18.32
N VAL A 9 27.21 1.90 -18.68
CA VAL A 9 25.80 2.06 -19.08
C VAL A 9 25.52 1.26 -20.36
N ARG A 10 26.39 1.39 -21.37
CA ARG A 10 26.28 0.64 -22.62
C ARG A 10 26.30 -0.87 -22.39
N HIS A 11 27.21 -1.34 -21.53
CA HIS A 11 27.28 -2.75 -21.16
C HIS A 11 26.00 -3.22 -20.48
N ALA A 12 25.48 -2.47 -19.50
CA ALA A 12 24.23 -2.79 -18.81
C ALA A 12 23.01 -2.82 -19.76
N LEU A 13 22.99 -2.00 -20.82
CA LEU A 13 21.92 -2.00 -21.82
C LEU A 13 22.02 -3.17 -22.81
N ILE A 14 23.24 -3.58 -23.18
CA ILE A 14 23.49 -4.71 -24.09
C ILE A 14 23.32 -6.04 -23.36
N THR A 15 23.76 -6.10 -22.11
CA THR A 15 23.78 -7.28 -21.25
C THR A 15 23.13 -6.93 -19.91
N PRO A 16 21.79 -6.83 -19.88
CA PRO A 16 21.08 -6.43 -18.67
C PRO A 16 21.23 -7.48 -17.58
N ASP A 17 21.25 -7.01 -16.33
CA ASP A 17 21.27 -7.87 -15.15
C ASP A 17 20.05 -8.83 -15.19
N PRO A 18 20.27 -10.17 -15.19
CA PRO A 18 19.18 -11.13 -15.13
C PRO A 18 18.26 -10.94 -13.92
N ALA A 19 18.73 -10.31 -12.84
CA ALA A 19 17.89 -9.98 -11.69
C ALA A 19 16.79 -8.95 -12.00
N ALA A 20 16.85 -8.28 -13.15
CA ALA A 20 15.82 -7.36 -13.64
C ALA A 20 14.71 -8.05 -14.45
N ARG A 21 14.82 -9.36 -14.71
CA ARG A 21 13.81 -10.11 -15.45
C ARG A 21 12.46 -10.09 -14.71
N PRO A 22 11.36 -9.78 -15.42
CA PRO A 22 10.00 -9.94 -14.91
C PRO A 22 9.76 -11.33 -14.32
N MET A 23 8.95 -11.39 -13.27
CA MET A 23 8.43 -12.62 -12.67
C MET A 23 6.93 -12.72 -12.92
N MET A 24 6.33 -13.88 -12.61
CA MET A 24 4.89 -14.08 -12.65
C MET A 24 4.36 -14.52 -11.29
N ARG A 25 3.24 -13.97 -10.85
CA ARG A 25 2.46 -14.58 -9.78
C ARG A 25 1.79 -15.84 -10.33
N TRP A 26 2.15 -16.98 -9.75
CA TRP A 26 1.76 -18.31 -10.16
C TRP A 26 0.65 -18.82 -9.26
N TRP A 27 -0.58 -18.76 -9.78
CA TRP A 27 -1.80 -19.08 -9.05
C TRP A 27 -2.02 -20.58 -8.98
N TRP A 28 -1.88 -21.15 -7.79
CA TRP A 28 -2.12 -22.56 -7.52
C TRP A 28 -3.53 -22.74 -6.96
N PHE A 29 -4.39 -23.46 -7.68
CA PHE A 29 -5.81 -23.62 -7.33
C PHE A 29 -6.04 -24.82 -6.42
N GLY A 30 -6.03 -24.57 -5.12
CA GLY A 30 -5.79 -25.60 -4.13
C GLY A 30 -4.41 -26.23 -4.36
N PRO A 31 -4.12 -27.35 -3.72
CA PRO A 31 -2.87 -28.06 -3.94
C PRO A 31 -3.00 -29.27 -4.88
N ASP A 32 -3.91 -29.21 -5.86
CA ASP A 32 -4.04 -30.25 -6.90
C ASP A 32 -2.95 -30.10 -7.98
N MET A 33 -1.70 -30.31 -7.56
CA MET A 33 -0.50 -30.07 -8.36
C MET A 33 0.11 -31.37 -8.87
N ASP A 34 0.65 -31.35 -10.08
CA ASP A 34 1.43 -32.42 -10.66
C ASP A 34 2.89 -31.99 -10.79
N ARG A 35 3.83 -32.87 -10.43
CA ARG A 35 5.26 -32.54 -10.50
C ARG A 35 5.76 -32.38 -11.94
N GLY A 36 5.22 -33.16 -12.87
CA GLY A 36 5.55 -33.06 -14.28
C GLY A 36 5.08 -31.73 -14.87
N GLU A 37 3.89 -31.27 -14.46
CA GLU A 37 3.37 -29.96 -14.86
C GLU A 37 4.14 -28.80 -14.24
N ILE A 38 4.48 -28.88 -12.95
CA ILE A 38 5.39 -27.91 -12.30
C ILE A 38 6.69 -27.78 -13.10
N ASP A 39 7.31 -28.92 -13.47
CA ASP A 39 8.53 -28.93 -14.27
C ASP A 39 8.33 -28.30 -15.65
N ARG A 40 7.19 -28.55 -16.29
CA ARG A 40 6.84 -28.04 -17.61
C ARG A 40 6.64 -26.53 -17.60
N GLU A 41 5.83 -26.03 -16.68
CA GLU A 41 5.54 -24.59 -16.54
C GLU A 41 6.79 -23.80 -16.17
N LEU A 42 7.62 -24.29 -15.24
CA LEU A 42 8.89 -23.64 -14.91
C LEU A 42 9.87 -23.63 -16.10
N ARG A 43 9.92 -24.70 -16.91
CA ARG A 43 10.72 -24.68 -18.17
C ARG A 43 10.18 -23.66 -19.15
N ALA A 44 8.85 -23.59 -19.33
CA ALA A 44 8.23 -22.61 -20.21
C ALA A 44 8.50 -21.16 -19.76
N MET A 45 8.50 -20.89 -18.45
CA MET A 45 8.89 -19.60 -17.90
C MET A 45 10.37 -19.27 -18.20
N ALA A 46 11.28 -20.23 -17.99
CA ALA A 46 12.70 -20.05 -18.26
C ALA A 46 12.97 -19.79 -19.76
N ASP A 47 12.34 -20.57 -20.65
CA ASP A 47 12.45 -20.42 -22.11
C ASP A 47 11.87 -19.09 -22.60
N ALA A 48 10.85 -18.57 -21.92
CA ALA A 48 10.28 -17.23 -22.15
C ALA A 48 11.11 -16.08 -21.58
N GLY A 49 12.25 -16.38 -20.94
CA GLY A 49 13.17 -15.39 -20.36
C GLY A 49 12.70 -14.79 -19.04
N LEU A 50 11.65 -15.32 -18.41
CA LEU A 50 11.18 -14.87 -17.10
C LEU A 50 12.24 -15.11 -16.02
N GLY A 51 12.25 -14.27 -15.00
CA GLY A 51 13.18 -14.33 -13.87
C GLY A 51 12.74 -15.27 -12.77
N GLY A 52 11.50 -15.76 -12.81
CA GLY A 52 10.94 -16.62 -11.79
C GLY A 52 9.44 -16.47 -11.59
N ALA A 53 8.96 -17.05 -10.48
CA ALA A 53 7.56 -17.03 -10.10
C ALA A 53 7.38 -16.73 -8.60
N GLU A 54 6.22 -16.18 -8.24
CA GLU A 54 5.72 -16.16 -6.87
C GLU A 54 4.57 -17.16 -6.73
N VAL A 55 4.68 -18.13 -5.84
CA VAL A 55 3.60 -19.09 -5.59
C VAL A 55 2.56 -18.48 -4.67
N ALA A 56 1.33 -18.37 -5.17
CA ALA A 56 0.16 -17.94 -4.41
C ALA A 56 -0.91 -19.03 -4.47
N LEU A 57 -1.17 -19.69 -3.32
CA LEU A 57 -2.19 -20.73 -3.21
C LEU A 57 -3.56 -20.11 -2.95
N VAL A 58 -4.54 -20.50 -3.74
CA VAL A 58 -5.92 -20.01 -3.68
C VAL A 58 -6.93 -21.16 -3.68
N TYR A 59 -8.22 -20.84 -3.77
CA TYR A 59 -9.34 -21.78 -3.78
C TYR A 59 -9.15 -22.98 -4.73
N PRO A 60 -9.58 -24.19 -4.32
CA PRO A 60 -9.50 -25.36 -5.17
C PRO A 60 -10.49 -25.28 -6.33
N LEU A 61 -10.08 -25.78 -7.50
CA LEU A 61 -10.95 -25.94 -8.67
C LEU A 61 -11.49 -27.37 -8.83
N ARG A 62 -11.00 -28.32 -8.02
CA ARG A 62 -11.45 -29.71 -7.99
C ARG A 62 -11.89 -30.15 -6.59
N PRO A 63 -12.89 -31.03 -6.47
CA PRO A 63 -13.24 -31.62 -5.18
C PRO A 63 -12.11 -32.53 -4.70
N GLY A 64 -11.93 -32.62 -3.37
CA GLY A 64 -10.92 -33.50 -2.77
C GLY A 64 -9.49 -32.99 -2.86
N ALA A 65 -9.28 -31.72 -3.25
CA ALA A 65 -7.96 -31.11 -3.21
C ALA A 65 -7.37 -31.19 -1.79
N PRO A 66 -6.07 -31.52 -1.64
CA PRO A 66 -5.43 -31.59 -0.32
C PRO A 66 -5.56 -30.28 0.47
N HIS A 67 -5.36 -30.34 1.78
CA HIS A 67 -5.41 -29.14 2.61
C HIS A 67 -4.12 -28.32 2.46
N TYR A 68 -4.23 -27.00 2.58
CA TYR A 68 -3.11 -26.07 2.69
C TYR A 68 -2.14 -26.51 3.79
N LEU A 69 -0.84 -26.44 3.51
CA LEU A 69 0.26 -26.91 4.37
C LEU A 69 0.28 -28.43 4.66
N SER A 70 -0.49 -29.26 3.94
CA SER A 70 -0.32 -30.71 4.05
C SER A 70 1.08 -31.14 3.58
N PRO A 71 1.60 -32.30 4.03
CA PRO A 71 2.89 -32.81 3.57
C PRO A 71 3.01 -32.92 2.04
N GLU A 72 1.90 -33.19 1.35
CA GLU A 72 1.85 -33.25 -0.12
C GLU A 72 2.07 -31.86 -0.73
N VAL A 73 1.32 -30.84 -0.29
CA VAL A 73 1.47 -29.46 -0.79
C VAL A 73 2.88 -28.95 -0.57
N LEU A 74 3.40 -29.16 0.64
CA LEU A 74 4.75 -28.74 1.02
C LEU A 74 5.82 -29.45 0.19
N ALA A 75 5.60 -30.73 -0.16
CA ALA A 75 6.49 -31.46 -1.07
C ALA A 75 6.44 -30.91 -2.50
N HIS A 76 5.28 -30.46 -3.00
CA HIS A 76 5.17 -29.79 -4.29
C HIS A 76 5.87 -28.42 -4.29
N LEU A 77 5.69 -27.63 -3.23
CA LEU A 77 6.37 -26.34 -3.09
C LEU A 77 7.89 -26.52 -3.03
N ARG A 78 8.38 -27.52 -2.29
CA ARG A 78 9.81 -27.87 -2.27
C ARG A 78 10.31 -28.29 -3.65
N HIS A 79 9.57 -29.16 -4.34
CA HIS A 79 9.91 -29.59 -5.69
C HIS A 79 10.00 -28.39 -6.65
N ALA A 80 9.03 -27.48 -6.60
CA ALA A 80 9.06 -26.24 -7.40
C ALA A 80 10.28 -25.37 -7.07
N ALA A 81 10.64 -25.22 -5.79
CA ALA A 81 11.79 -24.41 -5.36
C ALA A 81 13.13 -25.01 -5.83
N GLU A 82 13.30 -26.33 -5.69
CA GLU A 82 14.47 -27.06 -6.19
C GLU A 82 14.57 -26.94 -7.72
N ARG A 83 13.46 -27.13 -8.44
CA ARG A 83 13.41 -27.05 -9.90
C ARG A 83 13.64 -25.64 -10.42
N ALA A 84 13.07 -24.63 -9.77
CA ALA A 84 13.31 -23.23 -10.11
C ALA A 84 14.80 -22.90 -10.03
N ARG A 85 15.47 -23.31 -8.94
CA ARG A 85 16.92 -23.11 -8.78
C ARG A 85 17.74 -23.82 -9.86
N GLU A 86 17.39 -25.06 -10.24
CA GLU A 86 18.05 -25.78 -11.34
C GLU A 86 17.92 -25.06 -12.69
N LEU A 87 16.82 -24.35 -12.90
CA LEU A 87 16.54 -23.57 -14.11
C LEU A 87 17.09 -22.14 -14.06
N GLY A 88 17.70 -21.73 -12.93
CA GLY A 88 18.16 -20.35 -12.74
C GLY A 88 17.02 -19.34 -12.52
N LEU A 89 15.85 -19.82 -12.09
CA LEU A 89 14.68 -19.02 -11.74
C LEU A 89 14.66 -18.73 -10.24
N ARG A 90 14.06 -17.60 -9.86
CA ARG A 90 13.70 -17.30 -8.46
C ARG A 90 12.32 -17.86 -8.16
N LEU A 91 12.12 -18.35 -6.93
CA LEU A 91 10.80 -18.69 -6.43
C LEU A 91 10.51 -17.86 -5.17
N ASP A 92 9.45 -17.07 -5.22
CA ASP A 92 8.89 -16.40 -4.05
C ASP A 92 7.65 -17.15 -3.56
N VAL A 93 7.24 -16.93 -2.31
CA VAL A 93 6.03 -17.56 -1.76
C VAL A 93 5.26 -16.61 -0.87
N THR A 94 3.94 -16.56 -1.04
CA THR A 94 3.05 -15.82 -0.13
C THR A 94 2.94 -16.58 1.20
N LEU A 95 3.12 -15.89 2.34
CA LEU A 95 2.97 -16.51 3.68
C LEU A 95 1.51 -16.64 4.12
N GLY A 96 0.64 -16.97 3.18
CA GLY A 96 -0.78 -17.17 3.40
C GLY A 96 -1.40 -17.82 2.17
N SER A 97 -2.67 -18.17 2.27
CA SER A 97 -3.48 -18.54 1.12
C SER A 97 -4.44 -17.40 0.82
N GLY A 98 -4.51 -16.97 -0.44
CA GLY A 98 -5.21 -15.74 -0.79
C GLY A 98 -4.76 -14.56 0.08
N TRP A 99 -5.70 -13.73 0.54
CA TRP A 99 -5.39 -12.54 1.33
C TRP A 99 -6.57 -12.04 2.18
N SER A 100 -6.35 -11.22 3.21
CA SER A 100 -5.05 -10.98 3.88
C SER A 100 -4.65 -12.19 4.73
N TYR A 101 -3.48 -12.14 5.37
CA TYR A 101 -3.00 -13.21 6.24
C TYR A 101 -4.05 -13.68 7.25
N GLY A 102 -4.25 -14.99 7.34
CA GLY A 102 -5.23 -15.59 8.24
C GLY A 102 -5.34 -17.09 8.04
N GLY A 103 -6.38 -17.69 8.62
CA GLY A 103 -6.71 -19.10 8.46
C GLY A 103 -7.24 -19.74 9.73
N ALA A 104 -7.46 -21.05 9.70
CA ALA A 104 -8.11 -21.79 10.78
C ALA A 104 -7.35 -21.75 12.11
N HIS A 105 -6.05 -21.45 12.09
CA HIS A 105 -5.21 -21.28 13.28
C HIS A 105 -5.38 -19.93 13.98
N ILE A 106 -6.15 -19.00 13.39
CA ILE A 106 -6.43 -17.70 13.98
C ILE A 106 -7.68 -17.80 14.88
N GLY A 107 -7.44 -17.91 16.19
CA GLY A 107 -8.47 -17.80 17.22
C GLY A 107 -8.96 -16.35 17.40
N ALA A 108 -10.06 -16.18 18.15
CA ALA A 108 -10.65 -14.86 18.42
C ALA A 108 -9.69 -13.89 19.16
N GLU A 109 -8.68 -14.43 19.84
CA GLU A 109 -7.60 -13.68 20.48
C GLU A 109 -6.58 -13.09 19.50
N HIS A 110 -6.46 -13.64 18.30
CA HIS A 110 -5.53 -13.19 17.25
C HIS A 110 -6.26 -12.61 16.02
N ALA A 111 -7.58 -12.69 15.96
CA ALA A 111 -8.37 -12.16 14.86
C ALA A 111 -8.45 -10.63 14.90
N ALA A 112 -8.47 -9.99 13.71
CA ALA A 112 -8.62 -8.55 13.58
C ALA A 112 -9.90 -8.04 14.29
N ARG A 113 -9.80 -6.87 14.93
CA ARG A 113 -10.91 -6.28 15.70
C ARG A 113 -11.31 -4.89 15.22
N ARG A 114 -12.57 -4.55 15.45
CA ARG A 114 -13.17 -3.23 15.17
C ARG A 114 -13.88 -2.67 16.38
N LEU A 115 -14.15 -1.35 16.34
CA LEU A 115 -15.07 -0.69 17.25
C LEU A 115 -16.47 -0.61 16.65
N ARG A 116 -17.44 -1.30 17.24
CA ARG A 116 -18.86 -1.10 16.97
C ARG A 116 -19.45 -0.13 17.98
N TRP A 117 -20.21 0.85 17.50
CA TRP A 117 -20.96 1.76 18.38
C TRP A 117 -22.43 1.42 18.43
N GLU A 118 -23.00 1.63 19.60
CA GLU A 118 -24.43 1.66 19.82
C GLU A 118 -24.81 3.03 20.38
N ARG A 119 -25.79 3.68 19.74
CA ARG A 119 -26.35 4.95 20.18
C ARG A 119 -27.78 4.72 20.69
N ARG A 120 -28.08 5.23 21.87
CA ARG A 120 -29.45 5.27 22.40
C ARG A 120 -29.82 6.64 22.91
N ASP A 121 -31.00 7.11 22.51
CA ASP A 121 -31.61 8.31 23.05
C ASP A 121 -32.57 7.94 24.19
N LEU A 122 -32.51 8.70 25.28
CA LEU A 122 -33.15 8.41 26.55
C LEU A 122 -33.96 9.64 27.02
N GLY A 123 -35.03 9.38 27.79
CA GLY A 123 -35.81 10.41 28.49
C GLY A 123 -35.03 11.04 29.67
N PRO A 124 -35.67 11.67 30.66
CA PRO A 124 -34.98 12.22 31.84
C PRO A 124 -34.78 11.21 32.98
N GLU A 125 -35.50 10.08 32.99
CA GLU A 125 -35.53 9.15 34.13
C GLU A 125 -34.25 8.31 34.29
N ALA A 126 -33.92 7.91 35.51
CA ALA A 126 -32.80 6.99 35.72
C ALA A 126 -33.06 5.65 35.02
N LEU A 127 -32.01 5.02 34.50
CA LEU A 127 -32.09 3.71 33.84
C LEU A 127 -31.00 2.79 34.36
N ASP A 128 -31.41 1.65 34.92
CA ASP A 128 -30.53 0.51 35.17
C ASP A 128 -30.65 -0.43 33.97
N TRP A 129 -29.54 -0.67 33.28
CA TRP A 129 -29.50 -1.47 32.07
C TRP A 129 -28.44 -2.56 32.18
N GLU A 130 -28.89 -3.80 32.10
CA GLU A 130 -28.01 -4.97 31.89
C GLU A 130 -27.63 -5.06 30.41
N LEU A 131 -26.35 -4.85 30.13
CA LEU A 131 -25.78 -4.93 28.80
C LEU A 131 -25.52 -6.40 28.46
N THR A 132 -25.74 -6.74 27.19
CA THR A 132 -25.43 -8.07 26.68
C THR A 132 -24.56 -7.91 25.45
N ALA A 133 -23.42 -8.59 25.45
CA ALA A 133 -22.59 -8.73 24.26
C ALA A 133 -23.42 -9.31 23.11
N SER A 134 -23.23 -8.80 21.89
CA SER A 134 -23.99 -9.30 20.73
C SER A 134 -23.46 -10.67 20.29
N TRP A 135 -22.16 -10.91 20.45
CA TRP A 135 -21.49 -12.17 20.17
C TRP A 135 -20.51 -12.58 21.28
N PRO A 136 -20.25 -13.90 21.46
CA PRO A 136 -19.20 -14.36 22.35
C PRO A 136 -17.83 -13.77 21.98
N GLY A 137 -17.18 -13.09 22.93
CA GLY A 137 -15.89 -12.44 22.72
C GLY A 137 -15.96 -10.95 22.41
N ASP A 138 -17.15 -10.37 22.24
CA ASP A 138 -17.31 -8.91 22.25
C ASP A 138 -17.01 -8.36 23.65
N GLU A 139 -16.28 -7.25 23.69
CA GLU A 139 -15.85 -6.61 24.92
C GLU A 139 -16.39 -5.18 24.95
N LEU A 140 -17.11 -4.81 26.02
CA LEU A 140 -17.52 -3.41 26.20
C LEU A 140 -16.29 -2.56 26.54
N VAL A 141 -16.02 -1.55 25.72
CA VAL A 141 -14.82 -0.70 25.80
C VAL A 141 -15.09 0.56 26.62
N SER A 142 -16.13 1.30 26.27
CA SER A 142 -16.46 2.56 26.96
C SER A 142 -17.92 2.93 26.77
N VAL A 143 -18.48 3.66 27.73
CA VAL A 143 -19.83 4.22 27.68
C VAL A 143 -19.76 5.70 27.95
N HIS A 144 -20.38 6.51 27.10
CA HIS A 144 -20.44 7.96 27.26
C HIS A 144 -21.88 8.46 27.26
N LEU A 145 -22.17 9.40 28.15
CA LEU A 145 -23.48 10.04 28.30
C LEU A 145 -23.36 11.53 28.00
N ALA A 146 -24.33 12.06 27.26
CA ALA A 146 -24.52 13.49 27.05
C ALA A 146 -25.99 13.88 27.25
N GLU A 147 -26.23 15.17 27.48
CA GLU A 147 -27.57 15.75 27.58
C GLU A 147 -27.81 16.82 26.51
N GLY A 148 -29.07 17.09 26.19
CA GLY A 148 -29.51 18.15 25.29
C GLY A 148 -29.72 17.70 23.84
N LEU A 149 -30.21 18.65 23.03
CA LEU A 149 -30.40 18.50 21.59
C LEU A 149 -29.86 19.77 20.88
N PRO A 150 -28.67 19.70 20.24
CA PRO A 150 -27.82 18.53 20.08
C PRO A 150 -27.17 18.07 21.41
N PRO A 151 -26.79 16.78 21.54
CA PRO A 151 -26.16 16.26 22.76
C PRO A 151 -24.81 16.94 23.02
N SER A 152 -24.60 17.39 24.27
CA SER A 152 -23.40 18.08 24.74
C SER A 152 -23.03 17.65 26.16
N GLY A 153 -21.84 18.05 26.63
CA GLY A 153 -21.37 17.70 27.98
C GLY A 153 -21.08 16.20 28.14
N TRP A 154 -20.52 15.59 27.09
CA TRP A 154 -20.14 14.18 27.08
C TRP A 154 -19.20 13.84 28.22
N HIS A 155 -19.54 12.79 28.97
CA HIS A 155 -18.68 12.24 30.02
C HIS A 155 -18.79 10.72 30.04
N ARG A 156 -17.71 10.08 30.45
CA ARG A 156 -17.64 8.62 30.55
C ARG A 156 -18.41 8.13 31.79
N LEU A 157 -19.15 7.04 31.64
CA LEU A 157 -19.82 6.34 32.73
C LEU A 157 -19.04 5.08 33.13
N PRO A 158 -18.91 4.79 34.43
CA PRO A 158 -18.38 3.51 34.89
C PRO A 158 -19.36 2.38 34.58
N VAL A 159 -18.83 1.19 34.31
CA VAL A 159 -19.62 -0.03 34.10
C VAL A 159 -19.08 -1.13 35.00
N GLU A 160 -19.97 -1.77 35.75
CA GLU A 160 -19.63 -2.88 36.65
C GLU A 160 -20.29 -4.16 36.13
N GLY A 161 -19.48 -5.13 35.65
CA GLY A 161 -19.97 -6.45 35.25
C GLY A 161 -21.11 -6.41 34.22
N TYR A 162 -20.97 -5.60 33.17
CA TYR A 162 -22.00 -5.34 32.16
C TYR A 162 -23.30 -4.70 32.67
N ARG A 163 -23.35 -4.24 33.91
CA ARG A 163 -24.47 -3.44 34.41
C ARG A 163 -24.14 -1.95 34.31
N LEU A 164 -24.93 -1.24 33.51
CA LEU A 164 -24.83 0.20 33.32
C LEU A 164 -25.91 0.90 34.14
N ARG A 165 -25.50 1.81 35.04
CA ARG A 165 -26.42 2.67 35.79
C ARG A 165 -26.36 4.09 35.23
N ILE A 166 -27.46 4.54 34.64
CA ILE A 166 -27.59 5.89 34.07
C ILE A 166 -28.42 6.73 35.03
N PRO A 167 -27.85 7.79 35.65
CA PRO A 167 -28.55 8.63 36.61
C PRO A 167 -29.63 9.46 35.92
N ALA A 168 -30.70 9.83 36.64
CA ALA A 168 -31.70 10.77 36.14
C ALA A 168 -31.04 12.11 35.76
N GLY A 169 -31.57 12.77 34.73
CA GLY A 169 -31.02 14.00 34.17
C GLY A 169 -32.08 14.90 33.57
N ARG A 170 -31.69 16.02 32.94
CA ARG A 170 -32.65 17.05 32.53
C ARG A 170 -33.38 16.73 31.23
N GLY A 171 -32.84 15.80 30.42
CA GLY A 171 -33.43 15.32 29.17
C GLY A 171 -33.36 16.32 28.00
N PRO A 172 -33.43 15.87 26.73
CA PRO A 172 -33.15 14.51 26.26
C PRO A 172 -31.69 14.12 26.56
N ARG A 173 -31.41 12.83 26.68
CA ARG A 173 -30.05 12.32 26.92
C ARG A 173 -29.65 11.34 25.81
N THR A 174 -28.37 11.23 25.53
CA THR A 174 -27.83 10.26 24.59
C THR A 174 -26.74 9.45 25.27
N VAL A 175 -26.80 8.13 25.13
CA VAL A 175 -25.71 7.21 25.47
C VAL A 175 -25.06 6.66 24.21
N LEU A 176 -23.72 6.63 24.21
CA LEU A 176 -22.89 5.93 23.24
C LEU A 176 -22.14 4.80 23.93
N LEU A 177 -22.30 3.57 23.45
CA LEU A 177 -21.54 2.41 23.89
C LEU A 177 -20.57 1.99 22.78
N ALA A 178 -19.29 1.90 23.11
CA ALA A 178 -18.26 1.33 22.25
C ALA A 178 -18.02 -0.13 22.64
N TRP A 179 -18.07 -1.02 21.65
CA TRP A 179 -17.77 -2.44 21.78
C TRP A 179 -16.58 -2.80 20.89
N SER A 180 -15.64 -3.58 21.42
CA SER A 180 -14.59 -4.22 20.66
C SER A 180 -15.04 -5.61 20.25
N GLU A 181 -15.16 -5.85 18.95
CA GLU A 181 -15.58 -7.13 18.39
C GLU A 181 -14.60 -7.57 17.30
N VAL A 182 -14.54 -8.87 17.03
CA VAL A 182 -13.83 -9.36 15.85
C VAL A 182 -14.51 -8.82 14.58
N THR A 183 -13.74 -8.51 13.53
CA THR A 183 -14.31 -7.97 12.28
C THR A 183 -15.22 -8.98 11.58
N GLY A 184 -15.05 -10.28 11.87
CA GLY A 184 -15.71 -11.38 11.19
C GLY A 184 -15.14 -11.66 9.79
N GLN A 185 -14.15 -10.88 9.34
CA GLN A 185 -13.53 -11.06 8.04
C GLN A 185 -12.83 -12.42 7.96
N GLN A 186 -13.16 -13.17 6.92
CA GLN A 186 -12.49 -14.42 6.57
C GLN A 186 -11.44 -14.16 5.48
N VAL A 187 -10.41 -15.00 5.46
CA VAL A 187 -9.43 -15.04 4.36
C VAL A 187 -10.15 -15.14 3.02
N LYS A 188 -9.83 -14.26 2.07
CA LYS A 188 -10.41 -14.27 0.73
C LYS A 188 -9.70 -15.31 -0.11
N ARG A 189 -10.47 -15.99 -0.96
CA ARG A 189 -9.94 -16.92 -1.98
C ARG A 189 -9.06 -18.03 -1.36
N SER A 190 -9.32 -18.40 -0.11
CA SER A 190 -8.54 -19.41 0.62
C SER A 190 -8.54 -20.76 -0.10
N ALA A 191 -7.40 -21.41 -0.12
CA ALA A 191 -7.23 -22.82 -0.42
C ALA A 191 -7.98 -23.66 0.62
N ALA A 192 -8.25 -24.92 0.27
CA ALA A 192 -8.87 -25.87 1.20
C ALA A 192 -8.04 -25.98 2.49
N GLY A 193 -8.66 -25.87 3.65
CA GLY A 193 -8.00 -25.93 4.95
C GLY A 193 -7.33 -24.62 5.40
N ALA A 194 -7.32 -23.58 4.56
CA ALA A 194 -6.85 -22.24 4.91
C ALA A 194 -8.00 -21.27 5.23
N GLU A 195 -9.25 -21.75 5.28
CA GLU A 195 -10.39 -20.94 5.68
C GLU A 195 -10.25 -20.51 7.15
N GLY A 196 -10.58 -19.26 7.45
CA GLY A 196 -10.65 -18.78 8.82
C GLY A 196 -10.50 -17.27 8.93
N PRO A 197 -10.49 -16.74 10.16
CA PRO A 197 -10.38 -15.31 10.42
C PRO A 197 -9.07 -14.70 9.92
N VAL A 198 -9.14 -13.43 9.51
CA VAL A 198 -7.95 -12.62 9.21
C VAL A 198 -7.26 -12.20 10.49
N VAL A 199 -5.92 -12.24 10.50
CA VAL A 199 -5.07 -11.90 11.65
C VAL A 199 -5.13 -10.41 11.98
N ASP A 200 -5.05 -10.06 13.26
CA ASP A 200 -4.93 -8.68 13.72
C ASP A 200 -3.54 -8.10 13.37
N HIS A 201 -3.49 -7.27 12.33
CA HIS A 201 -2.25 -6.64 11.88
C HIS A 201 -1.76 -5.51 12.82
N LEU A 202 -2.56 -5.11 13.82
CA LEU A 202 -2.13 -4.18 14.87
C LEU A 202 -1.39 -4.88 16.02
N SER A 203 -1.39 -6.22 16.05
CA SER A 203 -0.83 -7.02 17.13
C SER A 203 0.37 -7.85 16.68
N ALA A 204 1.56 -7.50 17.17
CA ALA A 204 2.79 -8.26 16.91
C ALA A 204 2.67 -9.73 17.34
N ALA A 205 1.95 -10.01 18.43
CA ALA A 205 1.74 -11.38 18.89
C ALA A 205 0.86 -12.19 17.92
N ALA A 206 -0.22 -11.58 17.40
CA ALA A 206 -1.11 -12.23 16.44
C ALA A 206 -0.38 -12.49 15.11
N VAL A 207 0.34 -11.49 14.59
CA VAL A 207 1.15 -11.63 13.37
C VAL A 207 2.23 -12.68 13.55
N ARG A 208 2.95 -12.68 14.68
CA ARG A 208 3.97 -13.70 14.97
C ARG A 208 3.39 -15.11 15.01
N HIS A 209 2.24 -15.30 15.67
CA HIS A 209 1.54 -16.58 15.68
C HIS A 209 1.21 -17.08 14.27
N HIS A 210 0.75 -16.19 13.39
CA HIS A 210 0.50 -16.52 11.99
C HIS A 210 1.78 -16.94 11.26
N LEU A 211 2.85 -16.16 11.38
CA LEU A 211 4.14 -16.41 10.72
C LEU A 211 4.80 -17.71 11.19
N ASP A 212 4.82 -17.97 12.50
CA ASP A 212 5.39 -19.19 13.06
C ASP A 212 4.59 -20.44 12.64
N THR A 213 3.27 -20.31 12.45
CA THR A 213 2.43 -21.41 11.97
C THR A 213 2.59 -21.66 10.48
N VAL A 214 2.36 -20.63 9.66
CA VAL A 214 2.33 -20.76 8.19
C VAL A 214 3.74 -20.73 7.61
N GLY A 215 4.48 -19.67 7.92
CA GLY A 215 5.86 -19.52 7.49
C GLY A 215 6.77 -20.58 8.07
N GLY A 216 6.58 -20.97 9.34
CA GLY A 216 7.33 -22.06 9.95
C GLY A 216 7.10 -23.41 9.26
N ALA A 217 5.86 -23.73 8.87
CA ALA A 217 5.57 -24.94 8.10
C ALA A 217 6.19 -24.91 6.69
N ILE A 218 6.12 -23.76 6.00
CA ILE A 218 6.72 -23.57 4.68
C ILE A 218 8.24 -23.71 4.75
N LEU A 219 8.91 -22.99 5.64
CA LEU A 219 10.37 -23.00 5.75
C LEU A 219 10.92 -24.29 6.37
N GLY A 220 10.09 -25.01 7.15
CA GLY A 220 10.42 -26.37 7.60
C GLY A 220 10.48 -27.38 6.45
N ALA A 221 9.72 -27.15 5.38
CA ALA A 221 9.71 -28.01 4.19
C ALA A 221 10.62 -27.52 3.05
N VAL A 222 10.75 -26.20 2.91
CA VAL A 222 11.47 -25.51 1.84
C VAL A 222 12.59 -24.68 2.45
N PRO A 223 13.85 -25.11 2.34
CA PRO A 223 14.98 -24.34 2.86
C PRO A 223 14.98 -22.90 2.32
N ALA A 224 15.29 -21.92 3.18
CA ALA A 224 15.21 -20.50 2.86
C ALA A 224 16.11 -20.10 1.67
N GLU A 225 17.24 -20.78 1.48
CA GLU A 225 18.16 -20.56 0.36
C GLU A 225 17.58 -20.93 -1.01
N LEU A 226 16.46 -21.65 -1.05
CA LEU A 226 15.72 -21.93 -2.29
C LEU A 226 14.72 -20.83 -2.64
N LEU A 227 14.44 -19.91 -1.71
CA LEU A 227 13.44 -18.86 -1.88
C LEU A 227 14.10 -17.51 -2.16
N GLY A 228 13.52 -16.76 -3.09
CA GLY A 228 13.90 -15.37 -3.35
C GLY A 228 13.43 -14.45 -2.23
N SER A 229 12.17 -14.58 -1.85
CA SER A 229 11.50 -13.84 -0.78
C SER A 229 10.21 -14.53 -0.35
N VAL A 230 9.76 -14.16 0.85
CA VAL A 230 8.41 -14.38 1.34
C VAL A 230 7.59 -13.10 1.16
N PHE A 231 6.31 -13.23 0.81
CA PHE A 231 5.49 -12.11 0.36
C PHE A 231 4.23 -11.91 1.20
N SER A 232 3.90 -10.64 1.47
CA SER A 232 2.55 -10.19 1.83
C SER A 232 1.96 -9.37 0.69
N ASP A 233 0.78 -9.80 0.26
CA ASP A 233 -0.13 -9.02 -0.60
C ASP A 233 -0.58 -7.74 0.13
N SER A 234 -1.28 -6.89 -0.61
CA SER A 234 -1.92 -5.66 -0.16
C SER A 234 -2.72 -5.84 1.12
N LEU A 235 -2.72 -4.79 1.96
CA LEU A 235 -3.42 -4.83 3.24
C LEU A 235 -4.91 -4.58 3.04
N GLU A 236 -5.73 -5.61 3.26
CA GLU A 236 -7.17 -5.57 3.08
C GLU A 236 -7.90 -6.05 4.34
N VAL A 237 -7.41 -5.67 5.51
CA VAL A 237 -7.99 -6.03 6.81
C VAL A 237 -9.07 -5.01 7.16
N TYR A 238 -10.25 -5.22 6.58
CA TYR A 238 -11.31 -4.23 6.60
C TYR A 238 -11.82 -3.93 8.00
N GLU A 239 -12.01 -2.64 8.25
CA GLU A 239 -12.50 -2.10 9.52
C GLU A 239 -11.61 -2.44 10.73
N ALA A 240 -10.38 -2.94 10.52
CA ALA A 240 -9.39 -3.18 11.55
C ALA A 240 -8.92 -1.84 12.14
N GLY A 241 -9.69 -1.37 13.10
CA GLY A 241 -9.48 -0.10 13.77
C GLY A 241 -9.24 -0.25 15.26
N TRP A 242 -9.13 -1.46 15.80
CA TRP A 242 -8.95 -1.69 17.23
C TRP A 242 -8.08 -2.90 17.51
N THR A 243 -7.31 -2.84 18.61
CA THR A 243 -6.70 -4.01 19.25
C THR A 243 -6.75 -3.82 20.76
N ARG A 244 -6.60 -4.90 21.53
CA ARG A 244 -6.88 -4.88 22.99
C ARG A 244 -5.95 -3.95 23.77
N ASP A 245 -4.69 -3.83 23.37
CA ASP A 245 -3.72 -2.96 24.01
C ASP A 245 -3.77 -1.50 23.50
N LEU A 246 -4.64 -1.17 22.53
CA LEU A 246 -4.73 0.16 21.94
C LEU A 246 -4.87 1.28 22.99
N PRO A 247 -5.72 1.19 24.04
CA PRO A 247 -5.82 2.25 25.04
C PRO A 247 -4.50 2.54 25.78
N GLU A 248 -3.76 1.49 26.15
CA GLU A 248 -2.48 1.62 26.84
C GLU A 248 -1.42 2.22 25.92
N ARG A 249 -1.35 1.72 24.68
CA ARG A 249 -0.47 2.19 23.62
C ARG A 249 -0.74 3.64 23.23
N PHE A 250 -2.00 4.01 23.15
CA PHE A 250 -2.42 5.37 22.88
C PHE A 250 -1.94 6.30 23.99
N ARG A 251 -2.23 5.96 25.25
CA ARG A 251 -1.87 6.79 26.40
C ARG A 251 -0.37 7.01 26.49
N SER A 252 0.44 5.96 26.32
CA SER A 252 1.91 6.08 26.40
C SER A 252 2.49 6.98 25.31
N ARG A 253 1.86 7.02 24.13
CA ARG A 253 2.33 7.79 22.97
C ARG A 253 1.75 9.19 22.85
N ARG A 254 0.51 9.41 23.30
CA ARG A 254 -0.24 10.66 23.13
C ARG A 254 -0.38 11.45 24.44
N GLY A 255 -0.17 10.80 25.59
CA GLY A 255 -0.11 11.46 26.89
C GLY A 255 -1.46 11.70 27.57
N TYR A 256 -2.55 11.11 27.07
CA TYR A 256 -3.88 11.19 27.68
C TYR A 256 -4.70 9.91 27.51
N GLU A 257 -5.75 9.75 28.32
CA GLU A 257 -6.58 8.55 28.37
C GLU A 257 -7.57 8.49 27.19
N LEU A 258 -7.36 7.57 26.25
CA LEU A 258 -8.23 7.40 25.08
C LEU A 258 -9.70 7.15 25.47
N LEU A 259 -9.93 6.30 26.48
CA LEU A 259 -11.27 5.84 26.83
C LEU A 259 -12.18 6.96 27.34
N ASP A 260 -11.60 8.02 27.90
CA ASP A 260 -12.33 9.19 28.43
C ASP A 260 -12.82 10.12 27.31
N VAL A 261 -12.19 10.06 26.14
CA VAL A 261 -12.51 10.88 24.97
C VAL A 261 -12.91 10.07 23.73
N LEU A 262 -13.07 8.75 23.86
CA LEU A 262 -13.31 7.86 22.72
C LEU A 262 -14.56 8.23 21.91
N HIS A 263 -15.57 8.82 22.57
CA HIS A 263 -16.78 9.33 21.91
C HIS A 263 -16.50 10.37 20.81
N LEU A 264 -15.37 11.09 20.87
CA LEU A 264 -14.96 12.08 19.87
C LEU A 264 -14.60 11.46 18.51
N LEU A 265 -14.46 10.14 18.43
CA LEU A 265 -14.41 9.43 17.15
C LEU A 265 -15.77 9.47 16.42
N GLU A 266 -16.88 9.52 17.16
CA GLU A 266 -18.25 9.55 16.61
C GLU A 266 -18.84 10.95 16.56
N VAL A 267 -18.59 11.78 17.57
CA VAL A 267 -19.25 13.08 17.71
C VAL A 267 -18.40 14.20 17.14
N GLY A 268 -19.05 15.23 16.62
CA GLY A 268 -18.40 16.48 16.25
C GLY A 268 -18.24 17.38 17.47
N ALA A 269 -17.01 17.79 17.77
CA ALA A 269 -16.66 18.77 18.80
C ALA A 269 -15.36 19.48 18.38
N PRO A 270 -15.04 20.67 18.93
CA PRO A 270 -13.79 21.37 18.63
C PRO A 270 -12.53 20.50 18.78
N GLU A 271 -12.51 19.61 19.77
CA GLU A 271 -11.39 18.73 20.08
C GLU A 271 -11.39 17.43 19.26
N ALA A 272 -12.49 17.10 18.58
CA ALA A 272 -12.67 15.80 17.92
C ALA A 272 -11.64 15.55 16.82
N ALA A 273 -11.30 16.60 16.06
CA ALA A 273 -10.33 16.52 14.99
C ALA A 273 -8.93 16.12 15.51
N GLN A 274 -8.52 16.66 16.67
CA GLN A 274 -7.25 16.28 17.31
C GLN A 274 -7.28 14.83 17.77
N VAL A 275 -8.35 14.39 18.44
CA VAL A 275 -8.45 13.01 18.91
C VAL A 275 -8.45 12.00 17.76
N ARG A 276 -9.12 12.31 16.64
CA ARG A 276 -9.11 11.44 15.45
C ARG A 276 -7.74 11.37 14.79
N GLU A 277 -7.03 12.48 14.74
CA GLU A 277 -5.65 12.53 14.27
C GLU A 277 -4.73 11.65 15.12
N ASP A 278 -4.76 11.84 16.44
CA ASP A 278 -3.95 11.07 17.39
C ASP A 278 -4.30 9.57 17.37
N TYR A 279 -5.58 9.24 17.18
CA TYR A 279 -6.06 7.86 17.05
C TYR A 279 -5.55 7.22 15.76
N GLY A 280 -5.75 7.89 14.62
CA GLY A 280 -5.26 7.41 13.32
C GLY A 280 -3.74 7.27 13.29
N ARG A 281 -3.01 8.20 13.91
CA ARG A 281 -1.55 8.11 14.07
C ARG A 281 -1.14 6.91 14.91
N THR A 282 -1.81 6.67 16.03
CA THR A 282 -1.54 5.50 16.88
C THR A 282 -1.81 4.19 16.14
N LEU A 283 -2.87 4.12 15.32
CA LEU A 283 -3.11 2.96 14.48
C LEU A 283 -1.97 2.75 13.48
N SER A 284 -1.53 3.78 12.77
CA SER A 284 -0.40 3.67 11.84
C SER A 284 0.89 3.17 12.50
N GLU A 285 1.24 3.71 13.66
CA GLU A 285 2.39 3.27 14.46
C GLU A 285 2.26 1.79 14.86
N LEU A 286 1.05 1.32 15.20
CA LEU A 286 0.80 -0.09 15.52
C LEU A 286 0.83 -1.03 14.32
N VAL A 287 0.48 -0.58 13.11
CA VAL A 287 0.66 -1.40 11.90
C VAL A 287 2.14 -1.56 11.57
N GLU A 288 2.91 -0.47 11.67
CA GLU A 288 4.35 -0.51 11.43
C GLU A 288 5.06 -1.45 12.40
N GLU A 289 4.79 -1.32 13.71
CA GLU A 289 5.37 -2.20 14.73
C GLU A 289 4.79 -3.61 14.69
N GLY A 290 3.47 -3.73 14.65
CA GLY A 290 2.73 -4.98 14.79
C GLY A 290 2.88 -5.88 13.57
N PHE A 291 2.83 -5.31 12.37
CA PHE A 291 2.89 -6.07 11.13
C PHE A 291 4.25 -5.97 10.45
N VAL A 292 4.66 -4.77 10.02
CA VAL A 292 5.84 -4.63 9.15
C VAL A 292 7.13 -5.06 9.85
N ALA A 293 7.37 -4.54 11.06
CA ALA A 293 8.56 -4.88 11.83
C ALA A 293 8.57 -6.35 12.27
N THR A 294 7.41 -6.91 12.66
CA THR A 294 7.27 -8.33 13.00
C THR A 294 7.59 -9.24 11.81
N CYS A 295 7.02 -8.96 10.63
CA CYS A 295 7.30 -9.71 9.40
C CYS A 295 8.78 -9.62 9.00
N ARG A 296 9.39 -8.42 9.10
CA ARG A 296 10.82 -8.23 8.83
C ARG A 296 11.68 -9.05 9.78
N ALA A 297 11.46 -8.93 11.08
CA ALA A 297 12.25 -9.62 12.10
C ALA A 297 12.13 -11.15 11.97
N TRP A 298 10.92 -11.65 11.70
CA TRP A 298 10.71 -13.06 11.44
C TRP A 298 11.46 -13.55 10.21
N ALA A 299 11.43 -12.78 9.11
CA ALA A 299 12.15 -13.13 7.88
C ALA A 299 13.67 -13.15 8.10
N GLU A 300 14.22 -12.17 8.83
CA GLU A 300 15.65 -12.10 9.20
C GLU A 300 16.07 -13.30 10.08
N GLU A 301 15.24 -13.68 11.07
CA GLU A 301 15.47 -14.86 11.93
C GLU A 301 15.59 -16.15 11.12
N HIS A 302 14.85 -16.26 10.02
CA HIS A 302 14.80 -17.45 9.18
C HIS A 302 15.67 -17.35 7.90
N GLY A 303 16.47 -16.29 7.75
CA GLY A 303 17.38 -16.14 6.62
C GLY A 303 16.69 -15.93 5.26
N VAL A 304 15.48 -15.37 5.24
CA VAL A 304 14.71 -15.07 4.02
C VAL A 304 14.41 -13.57 3.93
N ARG A 305 14.10 -13.08 2.72
CA ARG A 305 13.72 -11.67 2.50
C ARG A 305 12.21 -11.51 2.55
N PHE A 306 11.74 -10.38 3.08
CA PHE A 306 10.31 -10.02 3.14
C PHE A 306 9.96 -8.98 2.07
N ARG A 307 9.00 -9.31 1.20
CA ARG A 307 8.40 -8.43 0.20
C ARG A 307 6.99 -8.02 0.61
N LEU A 308 6.64 -6.74 0.43
CA LEU A 308 5.39 -6.16 0.92
C LEU A 308 4.74 -5.22 -0.09
N GLN A 309 3.44 -5.42 -0.35
CA GLN A 309 2.54 -4.38 -0.87
C GLN A 309 1.95 -3.55 0.27
N GLY A 310 2.60 -2.43 0.62
CA GLY A 310 2.35 -1.70 1.86
C GLY A 310 1.38 -0.52 1.71
N TYR A 311 0.14 -0.81 1.33
CA TYR A 311 -0.98 0.13 1.23
C TYR A 311 -2.30 -0.56 1.62
N GLY A 312 -3.36 0.21 1.84
CA GLY A 312 -4.68 -0.32 2.21
C GLY A 312 -5.02 -0.17 3.70
N GLN A 313 -5.71 -1.16 4.26
CA GLN A 313 -6.20 -1.17 5.65
C GLN A 313 -5.57 -2.30 6.46
N PRO A 314 -5.14 -2.08 7.72
CA PRO A 314 -5.17 -0.83 8.52
C PRO A 314 -4.26 0.30 7.98
N PRO A 315 -4.34 1.56 8.51
CA PRO A 315 -3.69 2.73 7.91
C PRO A 315 -2.16 2.69 8.00
N ILE A 316 -1.51 2.02 7.05
CA ILE A 316 -0.05 1.99 6.90
C ILE A 316 0.46 3.30 6.27
N THR A 317 1.59 3.82 6.75
CA THR A 317 2.24 5.01 6.17
C THR A 317 3.11 4.63 4.96
N LEU A 318 3.43 5.63 4.14
CA LEU A 318 4.38 5.48 3.06
C LEU A 318 5.74 5.05 3.60
N GLY A 319 6.21 5.72 4.66
CA GLY A 319 7.48 5.46 5.32
C GLY A 319 7.59 4.05 5.90
N ALA A 320 6.51 3.49 6.46
CA ALA A 320 6.51 2.15 7.05
C ALA A 320 6.95 1.06 6.06
N GLN A 321 6.72 1.23 4.75
CA GLN A 321 7.15 0.26 3.73
C GLN A 321 8.67 0.03 3.72
N ARG A 322 9.46 1.02 4.18
CA ARG A 322 10.91 0.90 4.32
C ARG A 322 11.31 -0.17 5.35
N GLY A 323 10.39 -0.62 6.20
CA GLY A 323 10.57 -1.79 7.06
C GLY A 323 10.71 -3.10 6.28
N ALA A 324 10.19 -3.22 5.06
CA ALA A 324 10.35 -4.43 4.23
C ALA A 324 11.77 -4.55 3.65
N HIS A 325 12.16 -5.75 3.20
CA HIS A 325 13.39 -5.93 2.43
C HIS A 325 13.18 -5.52 0.96
N LEU A 326 12.02 -5.86 0.41
CA LEU A 326 11.59 -5.54 -0.94
C LEU A 326 10.25 -4.82 -0.88
N ILE A 327 10.12 -3.70 -1.57
CA ILE A 327 8.88 -2.91 -1.62
C ILE A 327 8.17 -3.22 -2.93
N GLU A 328 6.87 -3.47 -2.87
CA GLU A 328 6.03 -3.75 -4.03
C GLU A 328 4.85 -2.78 -4.12
N GLY A 329 4.58 -2.30 -5.33
CA GLY A 329 3.39 -1.50 -5.66
C GLY A 329 2.36 -2.26 -6.50
N GLU A 330 1.34 -1.53 -6.95
CA GLU A 330 0.31 -1.99 -7.89
C GLU A 330 -0.31 -0.78 -8.59
N GLY A 331 -0.99 -0.99 -9.71
CA GLY A 331 -1.80 0.01 -10.38
C GLY A 331 -1.02 0.94 -11.33
N ALA A 332 -1.49 0.98 -12.57
CA ALA A 332 -1.01 1.85 -13.63
C ALA A 332 -1.66 3.24 -13.60
N GLY A 333 -1.02 4.22 -14.27
CA GLY A 333 -1.48 5.60 -14.39
C GLY A 333 -0.40 6.61 -13.98
N TRP A 334 0.52 6.94 -14.89
CA TRP A 334 1.68 7.79 -14.61
C TRP A 334 1.36 9.24 -14.23
N THR A 335 0.11 9.68 -14.47
CA THR A 335 -0.41 11.00 -14.07
C THR A 335 -1.22 10.97 -12.77
N ALA A 336 -1.38 9.82 -12.12
CA ALA A 336 -2.21 9.63 -10.94
C ALA A 336 -1.38 9.25 -9.70
N LEU A 337 -1.99 9.31 -8.51
CA LEU A 337 -1.39 8.80 -7.28
C LEU A 337 -1.70 7.31 -7.10
N THR A 338 -1.02 6.47 -7.85
CA THR A 338 -1.16 5.01 -7.76
C THR A 338 -0.40 4.43 -6.57
N GLN A 339 -0.69 3.19 -6.22
CA GLN A 339 0.05 2.44 -5.22
C GLN A 339 1.49 2.16 -5.68
N SER A 340 1.72 2.07 -7.00
CA SER A 340 3.06 2.02 -7.58
C SER A 340 3.87 3.28 -7.29
N ARG A 341 3.26 4.49 -7.41
CA ARG A 341 3.94 5.74 -6.99
C ARG A 341 4.19 5.77 -5.49
N TRP A 342 3.26 5.24 -4.70
CA TRP A 342 3.40 5.13 -3.24
C TRP A 342 4.60 4.25 -2.86
N ALA A 343 4.74 3.09 -3.50
CA ALA A 343 5.87 2.18 -3.33
C ALA A 343 7.22 2.78 -3.80
N SER A 344 7.26 3.35 -5.00
CA SER A 344 8.51 3.92 -5.55
C SER A 344 8.99 5.12 -4.75
N SER A 345 8.09 6.01 -4.32
CA SER A 345 8.42 7.15 -3.46
C SER A 345 9.05 6.69 -2.14
N ALA A 346 8.49 5.65 -1.49
CA ALA A 346 9.08 5.07 -0.28
C ALA A 346 10.48 4.48 -0.53
N ALA A 347 10.67 3.83 -1.68
CA ALA A 347 11.95 3.26 -2.07
C ALA A 347 13.01 4.32 -2.40
N HIS A 348 12.63 5.44 -3.01
CA HIS A 348 13.54 6.53 -3.36
C HIS A 348 14.16 7.19 -2.12
N LEU A 349 13.41 7.28 -1.00
CA LEU A 349 13.92 7.78 0.28
C LEU A 349 15.15 6.99 0.78
N ASP A 350 15.17 5.68 0.56
CA ASP A 350 16.28 4.78 0.92
C ASP A 350 17.25 4.52 -0.24
N ARG A 351 16.99 5.10 -1.43
CA ARG A 351 17.71 4.80 -2.67
C ARG A 351 17.74 3.31 -3.00
N ARG A 352 16.60 2.63 -2.84
CA ARG A 352 16.48 1.22 -3.22
C ARG A 352 16.41 1.11 -4.73
N GLU A 353 17.33 0.32 -5.29
CA GLU A 353 17.38 0.07 -6.73
C GLU A 353 16.20 -0.81 -7.19
N VAL A 354 15.73 -1.71 -6.33
CA VAL A 354 14.67 -2.68 -6.66
C VAL A 354 13.36 -2.28 -6.01
N VAL A 355 12.39 -1.91 -6.85
CA VAL A 355 10.99 -1.68 -6.48
C VAL A 355 10.15 -2.53 -7.41
N SER A 356 9.44 -3.51 -6.88
CA SER A 356 8.55 -4.33 -7.70
C SER A 356 7.18 -3.70 -7.83
N SER A 357 6.43 -4.16 -8.83
CA SER A 357 5.00 -3.93 -8.91
C SER A 357 4.32 -5.19 -9.36
N GLU A 358 3.19 -5.49 -8.74
CA GLU A 358 2.16 -6.27 -9.38
C GLU A 358 1.67 -5.49 -10.61
N VAL A 359 1.66 -6.16 -11.77
CA VAL A 359 1.26 -5.57 -13.05
C VAL A 359 0.28 -6.49 -13.77
N TRP A 360 -0.54 -5.92 -14.65
CA TRP A 360 -1.45 -6.62 -15.56
C TRP A 360 -2.65 -7.31 -14.91
N THR A 361 -2.98 -6.98 -13.65
CA THR A 361 -4.08 -7.57 -12.86
C THR A 361 -5.43 -7.56 -13.58
N TRP A 362 -5.70 -6.52 -14.37
CA TRP A 362 -6.95 -6.35 -15.10
C TRP A 362 -6.80 -6.13 -16.60
N VAL A 363 -5.58 -6.29 -17.13
CA VAL A 363 -5.27 -5.94 -18.52
C VAL A 363 -6.18 -6.68 -19.49
N HIS A 364 -6.95 -5.91 -20.27
CA HIS A 364 -7.92 -6.40 -21.26
C HIS A 364 -8.84 -7.54 -20.80
N SER A 365 -9.24 -7.56 -19.52
CA SER A 365 -10.19 -8.55 -18.97
C SER A 365 -11.42 -8.80 -19.86
N PRO A 366 -11.87 -10.06 -20.06
CA PRO A 366 -11.45 -11.32 -19.40
C PRO A 366 -10.15 -11.94 -19.93
N SER A 367 -9.68 -13.03 -19.31
CA SER A 367 -8.46 -13.77 -19.66
C SER A 367 -8.34 -14.14 -21.14
N PHE A 368 -7.10 -14.29 -21.62
CA PHE A 368 -6.74 -14.59 -23.03
C PHE A 368 -7.13 -13.51 -24.06
N ARG A 369 -7.40 -12.27 -23.62
CA ARG A 369 -7.69 -11.14 -24.51
C ARG A 369 -6.57 -10.11 -24.65
N ALA A 370 -5.65 -10.08 -23.71
CA ALA A 370 -4.50 -9.18 -23.78
C ALA A 370 -3.55 -9.63 -24.90
N ALA A 371 -3.00 -8.66 -25.61
CA ALA A 371 -1.90 -8.84 -26.55
C ALA A 371 -0.58 -8.31 -25.94
N PRO A 372 0.59 -8.71 -26.47
CA PRO A 372 1.89 -8.23 -25.97
C PRO A 372 2.02 -6.70 -25.92
N LEU A 373 1.37 -5.98 -26.84
CA LEU A 373 1.38 -4.50 -26.84
C LEU A 373 0.57 -3.89 -25.69
N ASP A 374 -0.48 -4.57 -25.22
CA ASP A 374 -1.25 -4.12 -24.05
C ASP A 374 -0.41 -4.27 -22.79
N LEU A 375 0.32 -5.39 -22.67
CA LEU A 375 1.26 -5.64 -21.58
C LEU A 375 2.38 -4.58 -21.57
N LEU A 376 2.92 -4.28 -22.74
CA LEU A 376 3.97 -3.26 -22.89
C LEU A 376 3.45 -1.86 -22.53
N GLY A 377 2.23 -1.51 -22.96
CA GLY A 377 1.60 -0.23 -22.67
C GLY A 377 1.45 0.00 -21.16
N GLU A 378 0.89 -0.97 -20.44
CA GLU A 378 0.75 -0.89 -18.98
C GLU A 378 2.12 -0.93 -18.29
N ALA A 379 3.07 -1.75 -18.75
CA ALA A 379 4.42 -1.78 -18.17
C ALA A 379 5.13 -0.42 -18.25
N HIS A 380 4.96 0.33 -19.34
CA HIS A 380 5.49 1.69 -19.45
C HIS A 380 4.89 2.65 -18.41
N GLU A 381 3.60 2.54 -18.10
CA GLU A 381 2.97 3.31 -17.03
C GLU A 381 3.67 3.09 -15.69
N HIS A 382 3.96 1.83 -15.35
CA HIS A 382 4.67 1.50 -14.11
C HIS A 382 6.14 1.96 -14.12
N LEU A 383 6.86 1.88 -15.26
CA LEU A 383 8.22 2.41 -15.38
C LEU A 383 8.25 3.93 -15.15
N LEU A 384 7.28 4.65 -15.71
CA LEU A 384 7.09 6.09 -15.48
C LEU A 384 6.67 6.44 -14.04
N LEU A 385 6.34 5.43 -13.24
CA LEU A 385 6.04 5.54 -11.82
C LEU A 385 7.23 5.20 -10.93
N GLY A 386 8.39 4.85 -11.50
CA GLY A 386 9.61 4.51 -10.75
C GLY A 386 9.75 3.01 -10.41
N ILE A 387 8.92 2.14 -11.00
CA ILE A 387 9.03 0.69 -10.82
C ILE A 387 10.23 0.15 -11.61
N THR A 388 11.00 -0.75 -11.00
CA THR A 388 12.23 -1.33 -11.60
C THR A 388 12.22 -2.86 -11.62
N HIS A 389 11.10 -3.49 -11.27
CA HIS A 389 10.89 -4.92 -11.33
C HIS A 389 9.40 -5.25 -11.50
N PHE A 390 9.07 -6.26 -12.29
CA PHE A 390 7.68 -6.62 -12.56
C PHE A 390 7.34 -7.99 -11.98
N VAL A 391 6.15 -8.11 -11.40
CA VAL A 391 5.51 -9.36 -11.02
C VAL A 391 4.16 -9.40 -11.74
N GLY A 392 4.10 -10.11 -12.86
CA GLY A 392 2.89 -10.19 -13.66
C GLY A 392 1.78 -10.96 -12.94
N HIS A 393 0.58 -10.40 -12.92
CA HIS A 393 -0.64 -11.01 -12.41
C HIS A 393 -1.45 -11.54 -13.60
N GLY A 394 -1.32 -12.80 -14.01
CA GLY A 394 -0.34 -13.79 -13.58
C GLY A 394 -0.47 -15.07 -14.38
N TRP A 395 0.18 -16.13 -13.92
CA TRP A 395 0.20 -17.46 -14.51
C TRP A 395 -0.74 -18.39 -13.72
N PRO A 396 -1.92 -18.75 -14.23
CA PRO A 396 -2.78 -19.73 -13.57
C PRO A 396 -2.28 -21.15 -13.82
N TYR A 397 -1.75 -21.82 -12.78
CA TYR A 397 -1.40 -23.24 -12.84
C TYR A 397 -2.58 -24.03 -13.40
N THR A 398 -2.30 -25.01 -14.25
CA THR A 398 -3.35 -25.84 -14.86
C THR A 398 -2.92 -27.30 -14.86
N ALA A 399 -3.70 -28.17 -14.21
CA ALA A 399 -3.43 -29.60 -14.23
C ALA A 399 -3.41 -30.17 -15.67
N PRO A 400 -2.54 -31.17 -15.98
CA PRO A 400 -2.37 -31.70 -17.33
C PRO A 400 -3.65 -32.24 -17.99
N ASP A 401 -4.60 -32.70 -17.18
CA ASP A 401 -5.88 -33.28 -17.60
C ASP A 401 -7.04 -32.25 -17.56
N ALA A 402 -6.74 -30.97 -17.30
CA ALA A 402 -7.75 -29.92 -17.33
C ALA A 402 -8.32 -29.74 -18.76
N PRO A 403 -9.65 -29.64 -18.92
CA PRO A 403 -10.26 -29.53 -20.23
C PRO A 403 -10.05 -28.14 -20.85
N GLY A 404 -10.10 -28.08 -22.18
CA GLY A 404 -10.12 -26.82 -22.93
C GLY A 404 -8.81 -26.03 -22.82
N LEU A 405 -8.93 -24.71 -22.59
CA LEU A 405 -7.78 -23.82 -22.41
C LEU A 405 -7.19 -23.90 -21.00
N GLY A 406 -7.67 -24.80 -20.13
CA GLY A 406 -7.20 -24.94 -18.76
C GLY A 406 -7.82 -23.95 -17.77
N TRP A 407 -7.17 -23.77 -16.62
CA TRP A 407 -7.69 -22.95 -15.53
C TRP A 407 -7.33 -21.47 -15.69
N THR A 408 -8.14 -20.61 -15.07
CA THR A 408 -7.98 -19.16 -15.09
C THR A 408 -8.26 -18.58 -13.72
N PHE A 409 -7.48 -17.57 -13.33
CA PHE A 409 -7.82 -16.72 -12.19
C PHE A 409 -8.83 -15.64 -12.60
N TYR A 410 -9.65 -15.17 -11.66
CA TYR A 410 -10.75 -14.24 -11.97
C TYR A 410 -10.25 -12.83 -12.34
N ALA A 411 -9.15 -12.39 -11.71
CA ALA A 411 -8.42 -11.19 -12.09
C ALA A 411 -7.44 -11.59 -13.21
N ALA A 412 -7.50 -10.82 -14.30
CA ALA A 412 -7.32 -11.25 -15.68
C ALA A 412 -5.87 -11.51 -16.10
N GLY A 413 -5.66 -11.66 -17.42
CA GLY A 413 -4.37 -11.94 -18.06
C GLY A 413 -4.27 -13.39 -18.53
N ALA A 414 -4.25 -14.34 -17.58
CA ALA A 414 -3.79 -15.72 -17.83
C ALA A 414 -2.51 -15.72 -18.70
N LEU A 415 -1.47 -15.05 -18.22
CA LEU A 415 -0.27 -14.67 -18.97
C LEU A 415 0.75 -15.82 -19.02
N ASP A 416 0.30 -16.96 -19.52
CA ASP A 416 1.04 -18.20 -19.60
C ASP A 416 1.16 -18.72 -21.05
N ASP A 417 1.82 -19.87 -21.18
CA ASP A 417 2.20 -20.46 -22.45
C ASP A 417 1.07 -21.07 -23.29
N ARG A 418 -0.17 -20.97 -22.81
CA ARG A 418 -1.37 -21.32 -23.59
C ARG A 418 -1.87 -20.16 -24.44
N ASN A 419 -1.35 -18.95 -24.26
CA ASN A 419 -1.67 -17.83 -25.15
C ASN A 419 -1.15 -18.07 -26.56
N ALA A 420 -1.98 -17.77 -27.57
CA ALA A 420 -1.57 -17.88 -28.97
C ALA A 420 -0.38 -16.98 -29.33
N TRP A 421 -0.18 -15.89 -28.59
CA TRP A 421 0.94 -14.96 -28.76
C TRP A 421 2.18 -15.33 -27.94
N TRP A 422 2.17 -16.41 -27.14
CA TRP A 422 3.31 -16.81 -26.30
C TRP A 422 4.67 -16.85 -27.01
N PRO A 423 4.78 -17.20 -28.30
CA PRO A 423 6.05 -17.09 -29.03
C PRO A 423 6.70 -15.68 -29.01
N ALA A 424 5.94 -14.62 -28.72
CA ALA A 424 6.44 -13.25 -28.55
C ALA A 424 6.92 -12.93 -27.12
N MET A 425 6.62 -13.77 -26.14
CA MET A 425 6.99 -13.56 -24.73
C MET A 425 8.51 -13.40 -24.50
N PRO A 426 9.41 -14.18 -25.15
CA PRO A 426 10.85 -13.96 -25.02
C PRO A 426 11.28 -12.55 -25.40
N GLU A 427 10.70 -11.96 -26.46
CA GLU A 427 11.05 -10.61 -26.91
C GLU A 427 10.52 -9.54 -25.95
N LEU A 428 9.26 -9.67 -25.51
CA LEU A 428 8.67 -8.79 -24.51
C LEU A 428 9.48 -8.80 -23.21
N THR A 429 9.78 -9.99 -22.69
CA THR A 429 10.55 -10.15 -21.45
C THR A 429 11.96 -9.59 -21.59
N ALA A 430 12.65 -9.83 -22.71
CA ALA A 430 13.97 -9.26 -22.96
C ALA A 430 13.93 -7.73 -23.04
N HIS A 431 12.87 -7.15 -23.62
CA HIS A 431 12.67 -5.71 -23.66
C HIS A 431 12.47 -5.12 -22.26
N LEU A 432 11.54 -5.67 -21.48
CA LEU A 432 11.24 -5.21 -20.12
C LEU A 432 12.45 -5.39 -19.19
N THR A 433 13.20 -6.49 -19.32
CA THR A 433 14.43 -6.72 -18.55
C THR A 433 15.45 -5.61 -18.79
N ARG A 434 15.64 -5.17 -20.05
CA ARG A 434 16.56 -4.07 -20.36
C ARG A 434 16.10 -2.75 -19.75
N LEU A 435 14.81 -2.43 -19.81
CA LEU A 435 14.27 -1.20 -19.22
C LEU A 435 14.40 -1.20 -17.70
N CYS A 436 14.02 -2.30 -17.05
CA CYS A 436 14.18 -2.45 -15.60
C CYS A 436 15.66 -2.37 -15.17
N ALA A 437 16.58 -3.00 -15.90
CA ALA A 437 18.02 -2.90 -15.62
C ALA A 437 18.55 -1.48 -15.83
N ALA A 438 18.06 -0.77 -16.87
CA ALA A 438 18.45 0.60 -17.14
C ALA A 438 18.00 1.58 -16.04
N LEU A 439 16.77 1.42 -15.52
CA LEU A 439 16.25 2.27 -14.45
C LEU A 439 16.93 2.05 -13.09
N ARG A 440 17.70 0.96 -12.94
CA ARG A 440 18.55 0.73 -11.77
C ARG A 440 19.91 1.44 -11.85
N LEU A 441 20.23 2.06 -12.99
CA LEU A 441 21.47 2.80 -13.16
C LEU A 441 21.32 4.21 -12.58
N GLY A 442 22.17 4.56 -11.61
CA GLY A 442 22.21 5.89 -11.03
C GLY A 442 21.22 6.09 -9.88
N ALA A 443 20.49 7.20 -9.90
CA ALA A 443 19.55 7.58 -8.86
C ALA A 443 18.22 8.00 -9.49
N PRO A 444 17.08 7.73 -8.82
CA PRO A 444 15.78 8.24 -9.26
C PRO A 444 15.82 9.77 -9.32
N GLY A 445 15.23 10.35 -10.37
CA GLY A 445 15.11 11.79 -10.57
C GLY A 445 13.68 12.24 -10.33
N ALA A 446 13.44 12.98 -9.26
CA ALA A 446 12.19 13.68 -9.00
C ALA A 446 12.48 15.09 -8.51
N GLU A 447 11.99 16.10 -9.22
CA GLU A 447 12.19 17.51 -8.86
C GLU A 447 11.14 18.00 -7.86
N VAL A 448 10.00 17.31 -7.76
CA VAL A 448 8.87 17.73 -6.93
C VAL A 448 8.64 16.73 -5.80
N ALA A 449 8.65 17.19 -4.55
CA ALA A 449 8.07 16.45 -3.45
C ALA A 449 6.61 16.87 -3.26
N LEU A 450 5.68 15.92 -3.35
CA LEU A 450 4.27 16.13 -3.03
C LEU A 450 3.99 15.64 -1.61
N TYR A 451 3.71 16.58 -0.71
CA TYR A 451 3.46 16.26 0.70
C TYR A 451 2.14 15.50 0.89
N LEU A 452 2.19 14.45 1.72
CA LEU A 452 1.04 13.65 2.10
C LEU A 452 0.36 14.26 3.35
N PRO A 453 -0.89 14.74 3.25
CA PRO A 453 -1.56 15.50 4.31
C PRO A 453 -2.17 14.57 5.39
N TYR A 454 -1.34 13.77 6.06
CA TYR A 454 -1.77 12.78 7.05
C TYR A 454 -2.58 13.35 8.21
N ALA A 455 -2.18 14.52 8.72
CA ALA A 455 -2.89 15.19 9.81
C ALA A 455 -4.33 15.55 9.41
N ASP A 456 -4.53 16.09 8.21
CA ASP A 456 -5.84 16.45 7.67
C ASP A 456 -6.73 15.20 7.46
N VAL A 457 -6.21 14.17 6.78
CA VAL A 457 -7.02 12.98 6.46
C VAL A 457 -7.38 12.17 7.69
N ARG A 458 -6.47 12.04 8.67
CA ARG A 458 -6.76 11.35 9.94
C ARG A 458 -7.75 12.14 10.80
N ALA A 459 -7.63 13.47 10.84
CA ALA A 459 -8.60 14.32 11.53
C ALA A 459 -10.02 14.20 10.92
N ALA A 460 -10.11 14.05 9.61
CA ALA A 460 -11.38 13.85 8.90
C ALA A 460 -11.96 12.43 9.06
N ARG A 461 -11.11 11.41 9.21
CA ARG A 461 -11.50 9.98 9.25
C ARG A 461 -11.04 9.31 10.55
N GLY A 462 -11.97 9.00 11.44
CA GLY A 462 -11.65 8.55 12.80
C GLY A 462 -11.38 7.05 13.03
N ARG A 463 -11.40 6.19 11.99
CA ARG A 463 -11.39 4.72 12.18
C ARG A 463 -10.62 4.02 11.08
N GLY A 464 -9.87 2.95 11.42
CA GLY A 464 -9.11 2.05 10.54
C GLY A 464 -9.39 2.21 9.05
N HIS A 465 -8.75 3.20 8.43
CA HIS A 465 -9.01 3.63 7.07
C HIS A 465 -7.79 3.40 6.20
N ASP A 466 -8.02 3.43 4.89
CA ASP A 466 -6.95 3.37 3.91
C ASP A 466 -6.29 4.75 3.79
N LEU A 467 -5.04 4.86 4.23
CA LEU A 467 -4.32 6.12 4.24
C LEU A 467 -3.91 6.57 2.84
N TRP A 468 -3.57 5.63 1.94
CA TRP A 468 -3.28 5.92 0.54
C TRP A 468 -4.53 6.47 -0.15
N ALA A 469 -5.66 5.76 -0.04
CA ALA A 469 -6.91 6.17 -0.68
C ALA A 469 -7.42 7.51 -0.11
N ALA A 470 -7.28 7.73 1.19
CA ALA A 470 -7.65 8.99 1.83
C ALA A 470 -6.78 10.16 1.34
N CYS A 471 -5.46 9.98 1.23
CA CYS A 471 -4.57 11.01 0.70
C CYS A 471 -4.85 11.27 -0.78
N ARG A 472 -5.03 10.23 -1.60
CA ARG A 472 -5.40 10.37 -3.00
C ARG A 472 -6.68 11.18 -3.19
N ALA A 473 -7.71 10.88 -2.40
CA ALA A 473 -8.97 11.63 -2.44
C ALA A 473 -8.81 13.09 -2.00
N HIS A 474 -8.00 13.34 -0.96
CA HIS A 474 -7.75 14.69 -0.44
C HIS A 474 -6.96 15.56 -1.43
N ILE A 475 -5.93 14.98 -2.06
CA ILE A 475 -5.08 15.67 -3.04
C ILE A 475 -5.82 15.84 -4.38
N GLY A 476 -6.61 14.85 -4.78
CA GLY A 476 -7.30 14.82 -6.07
C GLY A 476 -6.37 14.52 -7.24
N GLU A 477 -6.95 14.18 -8.39
CA GLU A 477 -6.19 13.73 -9.59
C GLU A 477 -5.55 14.88 -10.37
N GLN A 478 -6.08 16.09 -10.26
CA GLN A 478 -5.65 17.22 -11.08
C GLN A 478 -4.21 17.64 -10.80
N LEU A 479 -3.82 17.68 -9.52
CA LEU A 479 -2.52 18.20 -9.12
C LEU A 479 -1.36 17.28 -9.56
N PRO A 480 -1.38 15.96 -9.28
CA PRO A 480 -0.42 15.02 -9.85
C PRO A 480 -0.38 15.09 -11.37
N ALA A 481 -1.55 15.13 -12.04
CA ALA A 481 -1.61 15.20 -13.49
C ALA A 481 -1.01 16.49 -14.06
N ALA A 482 -1.21 17.64 -13.39
CA ALA A 482 -0.64 18.92 -13.79
C ALA A 482 0.90 18.91 -13.68
N ILE A 483 1.45 18.37 -12.59
CA ILE A 483 2.89 18.24 -12.39
C ILE A 483 3.49 17.36 -13.49
N ARG A 484 2.91 16.17 -13.70
CA ARG A 484 3.41 15.18 -14.65
C ARG A 484 3.32 15.66 -16.10
N ARG A 485 2.21 16.32 -16.48
CA ARG A 485 2.03 16.89 -17.84
C ARG A 485 2.90 18.11 -18.11
N ALA A 486 3.37 18.80 -17.08
CA ALA A 486 4.35 19.88 -17.21
C ALA A 486 5.79 19.36 -17.43
N GLY A 487 6.00 18.04 -17.42
CA GLY A 487 7.30 17.41 -17.69
C GLY A 487 8.15 17.18 -16.43
N TYR A 488 7.59 17.38 -15.24
CA TYR A 488 8.26 17.09 -13.97
C TYR A 488 7.91 15.70 -13.45
N ASP A 489 8.84 15.06 -12.73
CA ASP A 489 8.52 13.91 -11.90
C ASP A 489 8.35 14.30 -10.44
N LEU A 490 7.65 13.44 -9.70
CA LEU A 490 7.33 13.68 -8.30
C LEU A 490 7.55 12.43 -7.44
N ASP A 491 7.98 12.68 -6.22
CA ASP A 491 7.92 11.71 -5.13
C ASP A 491 6.92 12.17 -4.07
N LEU A 492 6.28 11.20 -3.43
CA LEU A 492 5.40 11.43 -2.30
C LEU A 492 6.23 11.48 -1.01
N LEU A 493 5.88 12.43 -0.14
CA LEU A 493 6.63 12.68 1.09
C LEU A 493 5.69 12.70 2.30
N ASP A 494 5.96 11.84 3.28
CA ASP A 494 5.28 11.87 4.57
C ASP A 494 6.14 12.49 5.68
N ASP A 495 5.53 12.69 6.85
CA ASP A 495 6.20 13.28 8.01
C ASP A 495 7.36 12.40 8.55
N ASP A 496 7.25 11.07 8.44
CA ASP A 496 8.22 10.11 8.96
C ASP A 496 9.57 10.18 8.21
N ALA A 497 9.53 10.55 6.92
CA ALA A 497 10.73 10.73 6.10
C ALA A 497 11.55 11.99 6.43
N LEU A 498 10.91 13.04 6.98
CA LEU A 498 11.48 14.39 7.05
C LEU A 498 12.72 14.50 7.94
N ALA A 499 12.79 13.69 9.00
CA ALA A 499 13.91 13.72 9.95
C ALA A 499 15.24 13.34 9.30
N ALA A 500 15.22 12.45 8.30
CA ALA A 500 16.40 11.96 7.60
C ALA A 500 16.63 12.64 6.23
N LEU A 501 15.66 13.42 5.75
CA LEU A 501 15.67 14.01 4.42
C LEU A 501 16.36 15.38 4.41
N ASP A 502 17.39 15.51 3.58
CA ASP A 502 18.04 16.79 3.30
C ASP A 502 16.99 17.80 2.77
N PRO A 503 16.83 19.00 3.38
CA PRO A 503 15.96 20.04 2.85
C PRO A 503 16.28 20.48 1.41
N ALA A 504 17.50 20.22 0.91
CA ALA A 504 17.88 20.47 -0.48
C ALA A 504 17.60 19.29 -1.42
N ALA A 505 17.04 18.17 -0.93
CA ALA A 505 16.78 16.97 -1.73
C ALA A 505 15.79 17.21 -2.86
N TYR A 506 14.82 18.10 -2.65
CA TYR A 506 13.82 18.48 -3.65
C TYR A 506 13.83 19.99 -3.87
N PRO A 507 14.03 20.47 -5.12
CA PRO A 507 13.98 21.89 -5.42
C PRO A 507 12.58 22.48 -5.25
N VAL A 508 11.51 21.67 -5.38
CA VAL A 508 10.13 22.09 -5.20
C VAL A 508 9.41 21.15 -4.24
N VAL A 509 8.71 21.71 -3.24
CA VAL A 509 7.80 20.99 -2.36
C VAL A 509 6.39 21.53 -2.55
N VAL A 510 5.42 20.66 -2.81
CA VAL A 510 4.02 21.01 -2.98
C VAL A 510 3.23 20.56 -1.75
N LEU A 511 2.51 21.50 -1.14
CA LEU A 511 1.56 21.25 -0.06
C LEU A 511 0.13 21.28 -0.65
N PRO A 512 -0.58 20.13 -0.70
CA PRO A 512 -1.92 20.04 -1.27
C PRO A 512 -3.01 20.12 -0.20
N ARG A 513 -3.76 21.23 -0.17
CA ARG A 513 -4.94 21.44 0.70
C ARG A 513 -4.66 21.17 2.19
N VAL A 514 -3.51 21.63 2.68
CA VAL A 514 -3.06 21.39 4.05
C VAL A 514 -3.66 22.42 5.00
N SER A 515 -4.46 21.96 5.96
CA SER A 515 -5.04 22.79 7.03
C SER A 515 -4.43 22.51 8.40
N ARG A 516 -3.78 21.35 8.56
CA ARG A 516 -3.09 20.92 9.77
C ARG A 516 -1.65 20.57 9.42
N LEU A 517 -0.69 21.30 9.97
CA LEU A 517 0.73 21.10 9.67
C LEU A 517 1.52 20.86 10.97
N PRO A 518 2.15 19.68 11.13
CA PRO A 518 3.00 19.41 12.28
C PRO A 518 4.14 20.42 12.41
N ALA A 519 4.52 20.75 13.64
CA ALA A 519 5.56 21.75 13.91
C ALA A 519 6.93 21.36 13.33
N GLU A 520 7.24 20.06 13.30
CA GLU A 520 8.48 19.56 12.70
C GLU A 520 8.48 19.72 11.18
N THR A 521 7.37 19.40 10.53
CA THR A 521 7.14 19.59 9.09
C THR A 521 7.28 21.07 8.71
N ARG A 522 6.67 21.98 9.48
CA ARG A 522 6.88 23.43 9.29
C ARG A 522 8.36 23.80 9.32
N ARG A 523 9.08 23.37 10.36
CA ARG A 523 10.52 23.65 10.48
C ARG A 523 11.32 23.08 9.33
N TRP A 524 10.92 21.93 8.78
CA TRP A 524 11.58 21.34 7.62
C TRP A 524 11.33 22.18 6.36
N LEU A 525 10.09 22.61 6.11
CA LEU A 525 9.74 23.50 4.99
C LEU A 525 10.47 24.86 5.07
N ASP A 526 10.63 25.42 6.26
CA ASP A 526 11.42 26.65 6.45
C ASP A 526 12.89 26.45 6.05
N ARG A 527 13.44 25.26 6.34
CA ARG A 527 14.80 24.90 5.90
C ARG A 527 14.89 24.68 4.40
N VAL A 528 13.87 24.12 3.76
CA VAL A 528 13.81 23.99 2.29
C VAL A 528 13.93 25.37 1.65
N ARG A 529 13.14 26.35 2.12
CA ARG A 529 13.20 27.74 1.64
C ARG A 529 14.54 28.40 1.92
N ALA A 530 15.09 28.21 3.11
CA ALA A 530 16.41 28.73 3.46
C ALA A 530 17.54 28.13 2.60
N ALA A 531 17.37 26.91 2.10
CA ALA A 531 18.28 26.25 1.17
C ALA A 531 18.05 26.67 -0.31
N GLY A 532 17.10 27.56 -0.59
CA GLY A 532 16.78 28.04 -1.94
C GLY A 532 15.72 27.24 -2.69
N GLY A 533 15.09 26.26 -2.04
CA GLY A 533 13.96 25.52 -2.60
C GLY A 533 12.64 26.31 -2.53
N SER A 534 11.69 25.93 -3.38
CA SER A 534 10.34 26.53 -3.45
C SER A 534 9.32 25.67 -2.72
N VAL A 535 8.49 26.29 -1.88
CA VAL A 535 7.34 25.62 -1.26
C VAL A 535 6.06 26.21 -1.85
N LEU A 536 5.32 25.39 -2.60
CA LEU A 536 4.05 25.75 -3.23
C LEU A 536 2.89 25.31 -2.32
N ALA A 537 2.18 26.27 -1.74
CA ALA A 537 1.02 26.05 -0.89
C ALA A 537 -0.26 26.10 -1.74
N VAL A 538 -0.70 24.96 -2.24
CA VAL A 538 -1.92 24.83 -3.05
C VAL A 538 -3.11 24.70 -2.11
N ASP A 539 -3.92 25.75 -2.00
CA ASP A 539 -5.08 25.84 -1.10
C ASP A 539 -4.73 25.43 0.35
N SER A 540 -3.52 25.79 0.79
CA SER A 540 -2.90 25.29 2.03
C SER A 540 -2.67 26.41 3.06
N PRO A 541 -3.72 26.84 3.79
CA PRO A 541 -3.62 27.94 4.75
C PRO A 541 -2.68 27.63 5.93
N ALA A 542 -2.36 26.35 6.17
CA ALA A 542 -1.47 25.96 7.24
C ALA A 542 -0.02 26.43 7.02
N TYR A 543 0.40 26.83 5.82
CA TYR A 543 1.75 27.31 5.56
C TYR A 543 1.74 28.64 4.76
N PRO A 544 1.49 29.79 5.44
CA PRO A 544 1.37 31.08 4.77
C PRO A 544 2.68 31.59 4.16
N ASP A 545 3.83 31.07 4.63
CA ASP A 545 5.15 31.49 4.16
C ASP A 545 5.53 30.91 2.79
N GLY A 546 4.77 29.92 2.29
CA GLY A 546 4.92 29.36 0.95
C GLY A 546 4.28 30.23 -0.13
N GLN A 547 4.58 29.94 -1.39
CA GLN A 547 3.91 30.56 -2.53
C GLN A 547 2.47 30.03 -2.61
N GLN A 548 1.50 30.92 -2.37
CA GLN A 548 0.09 30.55 -2.34
C GLN A 548 -0.44 30.36 -3.76
N LEU A 549 -1.10 29.23 -4.00
CA LEU A 549 -1.70 28.84 -5.28
C LEU A 549 -3.09 28.27 -5.02
N SER A 550 -3.96 28.32 -6.03
CA SER A 550 -5.26 27.64 -6.02
C SER A 550 -5.43 26.86 -7.32
N LEU A 551 -6.08 25.70 -7.24
CA LEU A 551 -6.46 24.96 -8.44
C LEU A 551 -7.75 25.55 -9.02
N PRO A 552 -7.87 25.68 -10.35
CA PRO A 552 -9.13 26.12 -10.96
C PRO A 552 -10.27 25.17 -10.59
N GLU A 553 -11.45 25.71 -10.30
CA GLU A 553 -12.66 24.90 -10.08
C GLU A 553 -12.98 24.08 -11.35
N GLU A 554 -13.42 22.83 -11.19
CA GLU A 554 -13.92 22.01 -12.30
C GLU A 554 -15.23 22.61 -12.82
N SER A 555 -15.15 23.60 -13.70
CA SER A 555 -16.26 23.88 -14.59
C SER A 555 -16.33 22.74 -15.60
N GLY A 556 -17.45 22.02 -15.60
CA GLY A 556 -17.76 21.01 -16.59
C GLY A 556 -17.59 21.55 -18.02
N ASP A 557 -17.14 20.64 -18.88
CA ASP A 557 -16.79 20.79 -20.30
C ASP A 557 -15.40 21.36 -20.66
N ASP A 558 -14.67 20.53 -21.42
CA ASP A 558 -13.51 20.79 -22.26
C ASP A 558 -12.11 20.95 -21.62
N ALA A 559 -11.35 19.84 -21.59
CA ALA A 559 -10.29 19.48 -22.56
C ALA A 559 -9.39 20.57 -23.21
N ARG A 560 -9.33 21.81 -22.71
CA ARG A 560 -8.53 22.90 -23.29
C ARG A 560 -7.83 23.82 -22.29
N LEU A 561 -7.50 23.34 -21.09
CA LEU A 561 -6.50 24.00 -20.24
C LEU A 561 -5.09 23.65 -20.71
N ARG A 562 -4.75 24.17 -21.90
CA ARG A 562 -3.42 24.67 -22.17
C ARG A 562 -3.13 25.79 -21.17
N ASP A 563 -1.91 25.77 -20.64
CA ASP A 563 -1.16 26.99 -20.32
C ASP A 563 -1.50 27.76 -19.03
N HIS A 564 -1.58 27.08 -17.87
CA HIS A 564 -1.41 27.77 -16.58
C HIS A 564 -0.46 27.08 -15.59
N ALA A 565 -0.25 25.77 -15.67
CA ALA A 565 0.79 25.09 -14.86
C ALA A 565 2.22 25.41 -15.34
N THR A 566 2.40 25.62 -16.65
CA THR A 566 3.71 25.98 -17.24
C THR A 566 4.19 27.37 -16.81
N LEU A 567 3.27 28.32 -16.55
CA LEU A 567 3.63 29.71 -16.28
C LEU A 567 4.03 30.00 -14.83
N ALA A 568 3.72 29.12 -13.87
CA ALA A 568 4.15 29.29 -12.48
C ALA A 568 5.53 28.66 -12.18
N MET A 569 5.99 27.70 -13.00
CA MET A 569 7.29 27.01 -12.81
C MET A 569 8.45 27.66 -13.57
N VAL A 570 8.17 28.55 -14.53
CA VAL A 570 9.20 29.33 -15.27
C VAL A 570 9.71 30.53 -14.46
N GLY A 571 8.93 31.02 -13.48
CA GLY A 571 9.32 32.16 -12.63
C GLY A 571 10.48 31.88 -11.65
N ALA A 572 10.92 30.62 -11.50
CA ALA A 572 12.06 30.24 -10.67
C ALA A 572 13.43 30.44 -11.36
N ARG A 573 13.44 30.79 -12.64
CA ARG A 573 14.67 31.13 -13.41
C ARG A 573 14.58 32.55 -13.94
N GLY A 574 14.85 33.54 -13.09
CA GLY A 574 14.82 34.95 -13.47
C GLY A 574 15.77 35.81 -12.63
N GLY A 575 17.07 35.68 -12.88
CA GLY A 575 18.10 36.57 -12.33
C GLY A 575 19.44 36.34 -13.02
N SER A 576 19.92 37.38 -13.70
CA SER A 576 21.17 37.54 -14.46
C SER A 576 21.34 36.67 -15.72
N ASP A 577 21.02 37.25 -16.88
CA ASP A 577 22.01 37.59 -17.92
C ASP A 577 21.33 37.73 -19.29
N ALA A 578 21.32 38.96 -19.83
CA ALA A 578 21.49 39.29 -21.26
C ALA A 578 20.93 40.69 -21.59
N GLU A 579 21.81 41.70 -21.63
CA GLU A 579 21.69 42.79 -22.60
C GLU A 579 22.99 42.84 -23.39
N GLY A 580 22.91 42.59 -24.68
CA GLY A 580 24.06 42.54 -25.59
C GLY A 580 23.60 42.21 -27.00
N GLU A 581 23.27 43.28 -27.73
CA GLU A 581 23.44 43.48 -29.19
C GLU A 581 23.02 42.37 -30.17
N GLU A 582 22.10 42.70 -31.08
CA GLU A 582 22.40 42.79 -32.52
C GLU A 582 21.15 43.24 -33.30
N GLY A 583 21.32 44.29 -34.11
CA GLY A 583 20.33 44.77 -35.07
C GLY A 583 21.02 45.16 -36.36
N ALA A 584 20.68 44.44 -37.44
CA ALA A 584 20.94 44.69 -38.88
C ALA A 584 20.64 43.35 -39.59
N ASP A 585 19.97 43.22 -40.73
CA ASP A 585 19.41 44.14 -41.71
C ASP A 585 18.35 43.36 -42.49
N GLY A 586 17.34 44.06 -43.01
CA GLY A 586 16.37 43.51 -43.96
C GLY A 586 16.02 44.57 -44.99
N GLU A 587 16.78 44.59 -46.09
CA GLU A 587 16.42 45.32 -47.31
C GLU A 587 15.17 44.71 -47.94
N GLY A 588 14.21 45.58 -48.26
CA GLY A 588 13.07 45.29 -49.12
C GLY A 588 12.60 46.60 -49.75
N ALA A 589 13.07 46.85 -50.97
CA ALA A 589 12.76 48.03 -51.78
C ALA A 589 11.29 48.05 -52.22
N ASP A 590 10.66 49.23 -52.12
CA ASP A 590 9.79 49.83 -53.14
C ASP A 590 9.42 51.27 -52.71
N GLY A 591 9.74 52.27 -53.56
CA GLY A 591 9.28 53.67 -53.43
C GLY A 591 10.36 54.73 -53.30
#